data_AF-A0A916X694-F1
#
_entry.id   AF-A0A916X694-F1
#
_cell.length_a   1.000
_cell.length_b   1.000
_cell.length_c   1.000
_cell.angle_alpha   90.00
_cell.angle_beta   90.00
_cell.angle_gamma   90.00
#
_symmetry.space_group_name_H-M   'P 1'
#
loop_
_entity.id
_entity.type
_entity.pdbx_description
1 polymer ?
#
loop_
_entity_poly.entity_id
_entity_poly.type
_entity_poly.pdbx_seq_one_letter_code
_entity_poly.pdbx_strand_id
1 'polypeptide(L)' 'MAKVRDILIDVRIEQAQRQRKCRRNSSHVIPKGEWCLVVRTNATNDDYSYSRDAAKPMLDAAWAKLRAIYEGLGLSPPES' A
#
# COMPACT_ATOMS: atom_id res chain seq x y z
N MET A 1 -23.41 3.99 14.20
CA MET A 1 -22.48 4.28 13.08
C MET A 1 -22.65 3.21 12.03
N ALA A 2 -22.90 3.58 10.77
CA ALA A 2 -22.87 2.61 9.68
C ALA A 2 -21.45 2.02 9.59
N LYS A 3 -21.33 0.69 9.50
CA LYS A 3 -20.04 0.04 9.26
C LYS A 3 -19.63 0.33 7.82
N VAL A 4 -18.73 1.29 7.62
CA VAL A 4 -18.08 1.51 6.32
C VAL A 4 -17.19 0.29 6.04
N ARG A 5 -17.34 -0.30 4.86
CA ARG A 5 -16.50 -1.44 4.44
C ARG A 5 -15.10 -0.92 4.12
N ASP A 6 -14.08 -1.56 4.70
CA ASP A 6 -12.69 -1.35 4.27
C ASP A 6 -12.49 -2.01 2.90
N ILE A 7 -12.04 -1.21 1.93
CA ILE A 7 -11.77 -1.63 0.56
C ILE A 7 -10.27 -1.77 0.28
N LEU A 8 -9.40 -1.38 1.22
CA LEU A 8 -7.93 -1.47 1.12
C LEU A 8 -7.36 -2.56 2.04
N ILE A 9 -8.12 -3.64 2.26
CA ILE A 9 -7.79 -4.74 3.19
C ILE A 9 -6.43 -5.40 2.96
N ASP A 10 -5.96 -5.40 1.71
CA ASP A 10 -4.70 -6.04 1.32
C ASP A 10 -3.50 -5.10 1.43
N VAL A 11 -3.70 -3.82 1.74
CA VAL A 11 -2.65 -2.80 1.75
C VAL A 11 -2.53 -2.21 3.14
N ARG A 12 -1.35 -2.32 3.76
CA ARG A 12 -1.12 -1.81 5.11
C ARG A 12 0.32 -1.33 5.31
N ILE A 13 0.52 -0.57 6.38
CA ILE A 13 1.84 -0.12 6.81
C ILE A 13 2.28 -0.97 8.00
N GLU A 14 3.52 -1.46 7.98
CA GLU A 14 4.11 -2.22 9.08
C GLU A 14 5.52 -1.76 9.39
N GLN A 15 5.93 -1.86 10.65
CA GLN A 15 7.36 -1.90 10.99
C GLN A 15 7.92 -3.29 10.71
N ALA A 16 9.00 -3.35 9.95
CA ALA A 16 9.70 -4.59 9.65
C ALA A 16 10.22 -5.25 10.93
N GLN A 17 9.57 -6.33 11.37
CA GLN A 17 9.98 -7.08 12.58
C GLN A 17 11.34 -7.80 12.44
N ARG A 18 11.74 -8.04 11.20
CA ARG A 18 13.03 -8.60 10.77
C ARG A 18 13.45 -7.92 9.48
N GLN A 19 14.70 -8.08 9.08
CA GLN A 19 15.15 -7.64 7.77
C GLN A 19 14.27 -8.26 6.66
N ARG A 20 13.70 -7.44 5.79
CA ARG A 20 12.87 -7.88 4.65
C ARG A 20 13.55 -7.47 3.34
N LYS A 21 13.20 -8.14 2.25
CA LYS A 21 13.60 -7.70 0.90
C LYS A 21 12.46 -6.89 0.29
N CYS A 22 12.79 -5.78 -0.35
CA CYS A 22 11.81 -5.06 -1.16
C CYS A 22 11.43 -5.92 -2.38
N ARG A 23 10.14 -6.17 -2.58
CA ARG A 23 9.67 -7.02 -3.69
C ARG A 23 9.95 -6.40 -5.06
N ARG A 24 9.94 -5.07 -5.16
CA ARG A 24 10.18 -4.32 -6.42
C ARG A 24 11.66 -4.30 -6.83
N ASN A 25 12.56 -4.35 -5.86
CA ASN A 25 14.01 -4.37 -6.10
C ASN A 25 14.67 -5.27 -5.05
N SER A 26 15.07 -6.48 -5.46
CA SER A 26 15.65 -7.49 -4.57
C SER A 26 16.99 -7.09 -3.96
N SER A 27 17.71 -6.13 -4.57
CA SER A 27 18.92 -5.52 -4.02
C SER A 27 18.63 -4.53 -2.90
N HIS A 28 17.40 -4.02 -2.82
CA HIS A 28 16.97 -3.11 -1.77
C HIS A 28 16.48 -3.91 -0.55
N VAL A 29 17.21 -3.77 0.54
CA VAL A 29 16.90 -4.35 1.84
C VAL A 29 16.09 -3.35 2.66
N ILE A 30 15.06 -3.83 3.36
CA ILE A 30 14.31 -3.08 4.38
C ILE A 30 14.84 -3.53 5.76
N PRO A 31 15.60 -2.68 6.47
CA PRO A 31 16.09 -2.94 7.82
C PRO A 31 14.98 -3.26 8.83
N LYS A 32 15.33 -4.01 9.87
CA LYS A 32 14.45 -4.22 11.03
C LYS A 32 14.13 -2.86 11.69
N GLY A 33 12.87 -2.66 12.07
CA GLY A 33 12.37 -1.43 12.69
C GLY A 33 11.93 -0.36 11.69
N GLU A 34 12.25 -0.50 10.41
CA GLU A 34 11.84 0.47 9.40
C GLU A 34 10.38 0.26 8.98
N TRP A 35 9.66 1.37 8.79
CA TRP A 35 8.31 1.37 8.25
C TRP A 35 8.30 1.08 6.76
N CYS A 36 7.53 0.08 6.35
CA CYS A 36 7.36 -0.32 4.95
C CYS A 36 5.89 -0.52 4.58
N LEU A 37 5.62 -0.44 3.27
CA LEU A 37 4.33 -0.81 2.72
C LEU A 37 4.28 -2.32 2.58
N VAL A 38 3.21 -2.94 3.04
CA VAL A 38 2.93 -4.35 2.87
C VAL A 38 1.68 -4.51 2.02
N VAL A 39 1.81 -5.28 0.95
CA VAL A 39 0.69 -5.66 0.07
C VAL A 39 0.53 -7.17 0.12
N ARG A 40 -0.63 -7.63 0.59
CA ARG A 40 -1.02 -9.04 0.51
C ARG A 40 -1.49 -9.35 -0.90
N THR A 41 -1.06 -10.49 -1.43
CA THR A 41 -1.52 -10.94 -2.74
C THR A 41 -2.37 -12.20 -2.60
N ASN A 42 -3.55 -12.20 -3.23
CA ASN A 42 -4.47 -13.34 -3.21
C ASN A 42 -3.91 -14.57 -3.95
N ALA A 43 -2.86 -14.40 -4.77
CA ALA A 43 -2.28 -15.48 -5.55
C ALA A 43 -1.44 -16.46 -4.71
N THR A 44 -0.73 -15.96 -3.69
CA THR A 44 0.19 -16.80 -2.89
C THR A 44 -0.05 -16.72 -1.38
N ASN A 45 -1.05 -15.96 -0.92
CA ASN A 45 -1.23 -15.61 0.49
C ASN A 45 0.00 -14.97 1.15
N ASP A 46 1.00 -14.57 0.34
CA ASP A 46 2.20 -13.92 0.83
C ASP A 46 2.00 -12.41 0.96
N ASP A 47 2.67 -11.87 1.97
CA ASP A 47 2.82 -10.45 2.19
C ASP A 47 4.10 -9.94 1.51
N TYR A 48 3.93 -9.10 0.49
CA TYR A 48 5.05 -8.43 -0.18
C TYR A 48 5.37 -7.11 0.49
N SER A 49 6.62 -6.94 0.89
CA SER A 49 7.10 -5.71 1.51
C SER A 49 7.78 -4.81 0.50
N TYR A 50 7.53 -3.50 0.59
CA TYR A 50 8.08 -2.47 -0.27
C TYR A 50 8.67 -1.35 0.60
N SER A 51 9.92 -0.97 0.31
CA SER A 51 10.55 0.18 0.94
C SER A 51 9.79 1.48 0.62
N ARG A 52 10.04 2.55 1.37
CA ARG A 52 9.38 3.84 1.16
C ARG A 52 9.56 4.37 -0.26
N ASP A 53 10.77 4.26 -0.80
CA ASP A 53 11.10 4.71 -2.16
C ASP A 53 10.31 3.92 -3.23
N ALA A 54 10.12 2.63 -3.00
CA ALA A 54 9.33 1.79 -3.90
C ALA A 54 7.82 2.03 -3.73
N ALA A 55 7.38 2.29 -2.49
CA ALA A 55 5.99 2.50 -2.12
C ALA A 55 5.45 3.83 -2.65
N LYS A 56 6.21 4.92 -2.60
CA LYS A 56 5.77 6.24 -3.05
C LYS A 56 5.13 6.22 -4.46
N PRO A 57 5.82 5.81 -5.53
CA PRO A 57 5.22 5.79 -6.86
C PRO A 57 4.04 4.81 -7.00
N MET A 58 3.97 3.77 -6.16
CA MET A 58 2.80 2.86 -6.13
C MET A 58 1.57 3.55 -5.53
N LEU A 59 1.77 4.26 -4.42
CA LEU A 59 0.72 5.02 -3.75
C LEU A 59 0.24 6.20 -4.60
N ASP A 60 1.16 6.92 -5.26
CA ASP A 60 0.82 8.01 -6.18
C ASP A 60 -0.09 7.51 -7.33
N ALA A 61 0.26 6.37 -7.92
CA ALA A 61 -0.55 5.74 -8.98
C ALA A 61 -1.90 5.22 -8.46
N ALA A 62 -1.93 4.64 -7.25
CA ALA A 62 -3.16 4.19 -6.62
C ALA A 62 -4.10 5.36 -6.30
N TRP A 63 -3.56 6.47 -5.81
CA TRP A 63 -4.31 7.70 -5.53
C TRP A 63 -4.94 8.29 -6.80
N ALA A 64 -4.19 8.36 -7.90
CA ALA A 64 -4.73 8.82 -9.18
C ALA A 64 -5.93 7.97 -9.64
N LYS A 65 -5.85 6.64 -9.51
CA LYS A 65 -6.96 5.73 -9.82
C LYS A 65 -8.15 5.93 -8.88
N LEU A 66 -7.89 6.06 -7.59
CA LEU A 66 -8.94 6.27 -6.60
C LEU A 66 -9.68 7.59 -6.87
N ARG A 67 -8.95 8.66 -7.19
CA ARG A 67 -9.52 9.94 -7.59
C ARG A 67 -10.42 9.80 -8.82
N ALA A 68 -9.97 9.10 -9.86
CA ALA A 68 -10.79 8.84 -11.05
C ALA A 68 -12.09 8.07 -10.72
N ILE A 69 -12.06 7.18 -9.73
CA ILE A 69 -13.27 6.48 -9.25
C ILE A 69 -14.24 7.45 -8.54
N TYR A 70 -13.73 8.37 -7.71
CA TYR A 70 -14.56 9.43 -7.10
C TYR A 70 -15.25 10.27 -8.18
N GLU A 71 -14.47 10.78 -9.12
CA GLU A 71 -14.95 11.63 -10.21
C GLU A 71 -15.97 10.89 -11.10
N GLY A 72 -15.73 9.61 -11.40
CA GLY A 72 -16.65 8.78 -12.17
C GLY A 72 -18.01 8.53 -11.49
N LEU A 73 -18.07 8.66 -10.15
CA LEU A 73 -19.30 8.63 -9.37
C LEU A 73 -19.93 10.02 -9.16
N GLY A 74 -19.35 11.07 -9.73
CA GLY A 74 -19.79 12.46 -9.52
C GLY A 74 -19.47 12.99 -8.11
N LEU A 75 -18.51 12.38 -7.42
CA LEU A 75 -18.08 12.75 -6.08
C LEU A 75 -16.75 13.50 -6.11
N SER A 76 -16.51 14.34 -5.11
CA SER A 76 -15.19 14.91 -4.83
C SER A 76 -14.47 14.11 -3.74
N PRO A 77 -13.14 13.96 -3.83
CA PRO A 77 -12.37 13.38 -2.74
C PRO A 77 -12.42 14.29 -1.49
N PRO A 78 -12.38 13.72 -0.28
CA PRO A 78 -12.34 14.49 0.95
C PRO A 78 -11.09 15.38 1.03
N GLU A 79 -11.24 16.58 1.59
CA GLU A 79 -10.11 17.47 1.86
C GLU A 79 -9.19 16.85 2.93
N SER A 80 -7.87 16.98 2.71
CA SER A 80 -6.82 16.38 3.56
C SER A 80 -6.44 17.27 4.73
#